data_AF-A0A511T963-F1
#
_entry.id   AF-A0A511T963-F1
#
_cell.length_a   1.000
_cell.length_b   1.000
_cell.length_c   1.000
_cell.angle_alpha   90.00
_cell.angle_beta   90.00
_cell.angle_gamma   90.00
#
_symmetry.space_group_name_H-M   'P 1'
#
loop_
_entity.id
_entity.type
_entity.pdbx_description
1 polymer ?
#
loop_
_entity_poly.entity_id
_entity_poly.type
_entity_poly.pdbx_seq_one_letter_code
_entity_poly.pdbx_strand_id
1 'polypeptide(L)'
;MATATRFAFTQPSSPGTEFIIELTDDNTIAHARKILSGEEKNEVHVHGRIVKRTQPYNPKFSFHLDPSTIRFFSMAIEVCDANMVYVEDHLDEAGGAFLPGGHWCPWDSRLSREVK
;
A
#
# COMPACT_ATOMS: atom_id res chain seq x y z
N MET A 1 -9.53 -19.82 1.82
CA MET A 1 -9.33 -18.59 1.03
C MET A 1 -10.07 -17.51 1.78
N ALA A 2 -9.35 -16.50 2.28
CA ALA A 2 -9.95 -15.36 2.96
C ALA A 2 -10.88 -14.61 2.00
N THR A 3 -11.92 -13.98 2.54
CA THR A 3 -12.64 -12.96 1.79
C THR A 3 -11.72 -11.77 1.61
N ALA A 4 -11.55 -11.31 0.37
CA ALA A 4 -10.78 -10.11 0.06
C ALA A 4 -11.27 -8.95 0.93
N THR A 5 -10.38 -8.40 1.76
CA THR A 5 -10.69 -7.34 2.71
C THR A 5 -9.87 -6.11 2.35
N ARG A 6 -10.50 -4.94 2.37
CA ARG A 6 -9.87 -3.70 1.93
C ARG A 6 -9.49 -2.83 3.11
N PHE A 7 -8.41 -2.10 2.98
CA PHE A 7 -7.91 -1.18 4.00
C PHE A 7 -7.50 0.12 3.34
N ALA A 8 -7.86 1.24 3.94
CA ALA A 8 -7.41 2.56 3.49
C ALA A 8 -6.18 2.97 4.29
N PHE A 9 -5.17 3.51 3.62
CA PHE A 9 -4.03 4.14 4.26
C PHE A 9 -3.84 5.57 3.75
N THR A 10 -3.19 6.39 4.57
CA THR A 10 -2.82 7.77 4.24
C THR A 10 -1.31 7.93 4.30
N GLN A 11 -0.81 8.95 3.63
CA GLN A 11 0.57 9.41 3.74
C GLN A 11 0.56 10.87 4.20
N PRO A 12 1.25 11.23 5.28
CA PRO A 12 1.48 12.63 5.67
C PRO A 12 2.04 13.49 4.52
N SER A 13 2.86 12.91 3.64
CA SER A 13 3.39 13.58 2.45
C SER A 13 2.32 13.86 1.38
N SER A 14 1.17 13.19 1.43
CA SER A 14 0.00 13.38 0.55
C SER A 14 -1.26 13.67 1.36
N PRO A 15 -1.32 14.85 2.01
CA PRO A 15 -2.40 15.18 2.93
C PRO A 15 -3.76 15.19 2.22
N GLY A 16 -4.78 14.62 2.87
CA GLY A 16 -6.14 14.56 2.33
C GLY A 16 -6.35 13.52 1.23
N THR A 17 -5.32 12.72 0.90
CA THR A 17 -5.42 11.64 -0.07
C THR A 17 -5.32 10.29 0.63
N GLU A 18 -6.21 9.38 0.24
CA GLU A 18 -6.29 8.03 0.79
C GLU A 18 -6.09 7.03 -0.34
N PHE A 19 -5.35 5.98 -0.05
CA PHE A 19 -5.11 4.89 -0.97
C PHE A 19 -5.66 3.60 -0.37
N ILE A 20 -6.50 2.89 -1.13
CA ILE A 20 -7.11 1.65 -0.70
C ILE A 20 -6.28 0.46 -1.21
N ILE A 21 -5.96 -0.46 -0.32
CA ILE A 21 -5.32 -1.74 -0.63
C ILE A 21 -6.30 -2.87 -0.39
N GLU A 22 -6.21 -3.92 -1.20
CA GLU A 22 -6.97 -5.15 -1.04
C GLU A 22 -6.04 -6.24 -0.55
N LEU A 23 -6.39 -6.90 0.55
CA LEU A 23 -5.66 -8.01 1.14
C LEU A 23 -6.45 -9.30 0.96
N THR A 24 -5.77 -10.37 0.59
CA THR A 24 -6.39 -11.69 0.31
C THR A 24 -5.86 -12.82 1.18
N ASP A 25 -4.84 -12.55 2.00
CA ASP A 25 -4.26 -13.51 2.94
C ASP A 25 -4.72 -13.22 4.37
N ASP A 26 -5.25 -14.24 5.05
CA ASP A 26 -5.81 -14.14 6.41
C ASP A 26 -4.78 -13.60 7.42
N ASN A 27 -3.49 -13.93 7.29
CA ASN A 27 -2.45 -13.44 8.19
C ASN A 27 -2.22 -11.94 7.99
N THR A 28 -2.11 -11.49 6.73
CA THR A 28 -1.97 -10.06 6.42
C THR A 28 -3.20 -9.25 6.86
N ILE A 29 -4.41 -9.80 6.71
CA ILE A 29 -5.64 -9.15 7.17
C ILE A 29 -5.66 -9.03 8.70
N ALA A 30 -5.30 -10.11 9.41
CA ALA A 30 -5.21 -10.09 10.86
C ALA A 30 -4.14 -9.09 11.35
N HIS A 31 -3.00 -9.01 10.66
CA HIS A 31 -1.94 -8.04 10.94
C HIS A 31 -2.42 -6.60 10.73
N ALA A 32 -3.10 -6.31 9.62
CA ALA A 32 -3.69 -5.00 9.35
C ALA A 32 -4.65 -4.56 10.46
N ARG A 33 -5.47 -5.49 10.96
CA ARG A 33 -6.38 -5.24 12.09
C ARG A 33 -5.64 -4.95 13.39
N LYS A 34 -4.53 -5.63 13.68
CA LYS A 34 -3.67 -5.34 14.85
C LYS A 34 -3.01 -3.96 14.76
N ILE A 35 -2.62 -3.52 13.56
CA ILE A 35 -2.13 -2.15 13.35
C ILE A 35 -3.25 -1.15 13.68
N LEU A 36 -4.46 -1.38 13.18
CA LEU A 36 -5.61 -0.50 13.44
C LEU A 36 -6.05 -0.49 14.92
N SER A 37 -5.92 -1.60 15.65
CA SER A 37 -6.19 -1.66 17.08
C SER A 37 -5.07 -1.04 17.94
N GLY A 38 -3.90 -0.78 17.34
CA GLY A 38 -2.71 -0.28 18.03
C GLY A 38 -1.93 -1.35 18.80
N GLU A 39 -2.27 -2.63 18.63
CA GLU A 39 -1.51 -3.77 19.16
C GLU A 39 -0.18 -3.94 18.43
N GLU A 40 -0.16 -3.72 17.11
CA GLU A 40 1.06 -3.74 16.29
C GLU A 40 1.55 -2.31 16.05
N LYS A 41 2.83 -2.07 16.34
CA LYS A 41 3.47 -0.74 16.26
C LYS A 41 4.82 -0.76 15.56
N ASN A 42 5.36 -1.94 15.28
CA ASN A 42 6.65 -2.10 14.63
C ASN A 42 6.44 -2.22 13.13
N GLU A 43 5.70 -3.24 12.69
CA GLU A 43 5.48 -3.53 11.28
C GLU A 43 4.19 -2.88 10.79
N VAL A 44 4.24 -1.56 10.56
CA VAL A 44 3.04 -0.75 10.24
C VAL A 44 3.03 -0.19 8.81
N HIS A 45 4.18 -0.20 8.13
CA HIS A 45 4.33 0.40 6.80
C HIS A 45 3.94 -0.59 5.72
N VAL A 46 3.24 -0.12 4.69
CA VAL A 46 2.75 -0.95 3.58
C VAL A 46 3.87 -1.13 2.57
N HIS A 47 4.17 -2.38 2.19
CA HIS A 47 4.99 -2.71 1.03
C HIS A 47 4.19 -3.57 0.06
N GLY A 48 4.32 -3.35 -1.24
CA GLY A 48 3.77 -4.24 -2.26
C GLY A 48 4.30 -3.95 -3.65
N ARG A 49 3.88 -4.76 -4.63
CA ARG A 49 4.19 -4.54 -6.04
C ARG A 49 3.09 -3.72 -6.73
N ILE A 50 3.47 -2.69 -7.46
CA ILE A 50 2.56 -1.88 -8.26
C ILE A 50 2.07 -2.68 -9.48
N VAL A 51 0.76 -2.61 -9.70
CA VAL A 51 0.08 -3.06 -10.91
C VAL A 51 -0.56 -1.84 -11.56
N LYS A 52 -0.11 -1.51 -12.78
CA LYS A 52 -0.58 -0.36 -13.59
C LYS A 52 -1.99 -0.62 -14.16
N ARG A 53 -2.97 -0.68 -13.26
CA ARG A 53 -4.38 -0.86 -13.58
C ARG A 53 -5.23 -0.16 -12.53
N THR A 54 -6.20 0.63 -12.99
CA THR A 54 -7.23 1.23 -12.15
C THR A 54 -8.13 0.17 -11.52
N GLN A 55 -8.52 0.40 -10.28
CA GLN A 55 -9.49 -0.43 -9.56
C GLN A 55 -10.68 0.41 -9.11
N PRO A 56 -11.90 -0.14 -9.02
CA PRO A 56 -13.09 0.62 -8.61
C PRO A 56 -12.98 1.28 -7.24
N TYR A 57 -12.17 0.71 -6.34
CA TYR A 57 -11.93 1.25 -5.00
C TYR A 57 -10.92 2.41 -4.98
N ASN A 58 -10.10 2.57 -6.02
CA ASN A 58 -9.16 3.69 -6.18
C ASN A 58 -9.38 4.38 -7.53
N PRO A 59 -10.53 5.03 -7.77
CA PRO A 59 -10.82 5.62 -9.08
C PRO A 59 -9.92 6.82 -9.42
N LYS A 60 -9.23 7.39 -8.42
CA LYS A 60 -8.29 8.51 -8.59
C LYS A 60 -6.90 8.08 -9.01
N PHE A 61 -6.60 6.78 -8.95
CA PHE A 61 -5.27 6.24 -9.24
C PHE A 61 -5.35 5.26 -10.39
N SER A 62 -4.39 5.34 -11.30
CA SER A 62 -4.25 4.45 -12.44
C SER A 62 -3.54 3.13 -12.07
N PHE A 63 -3.30 2.91 -10.77
CA PHE A 63 -2.62 1.72 -10.26
C PHE A 63 -3.22 1.22 -8.94
N HIS A 64 -2.86 -0.03 -8.62
CA HIS A 64 -3.10 -0.64 -7.31
C HIS A 64 -1.90 -1.51 -6.92
N LEU A 65 -1.84 -1.94 -5.67
CA LEU A 65 -0.88 -2.95 -5.23
C LEU A 65 -1.42 -4.35 -5.51
N ASP A 66 -0.56 -5.26 -5.98
CA ASP A 66 -0.89 -6.68 -6.13
C ASP A 66 -1.21 -7.29 -4.76
N PRO A 67 -2.47 -7.70 -4.50
CA PRO A 67 -2.92 -8.20 -3.20
C PRO A 67 -2.10 -9.37 -2.65
N SER A 68 -1.47 -10.17 -3.52
CA SER A 68 -0.67 -11.34 -3.12
C SER A 68 0.71 -10.95 -2.58
N THR A 69 1.21 -9.78 -2.96
CA THR A 69 2.54 -9.27 -2.63
C THR A 69 2.57 -8.33 -1.43
N ILE A 70 1.40 -7.88 -0.95
CA ILE A 70 1.31 -6.88 0.11
C ILE A 70 1.77 -7.46 1.44
N ARG A 71 2.68 -6.77 2.11
CA ARG A 71 3.20 -7.10 3.45
C ARG A 71 3.37 -5.83 4.26
N PHE A 72 3.42 -5.97 5.57
CA PHE A 72 3.76 -4.88 6.48
C PHE A 72 5.21 -5.01 6.94
N PHE A 73 5.91 -3.90 7.08
CA PHE A 73 7.32 -3.88 7.48
C PHE A 73 7.59 -2.73 8.45
N SER A 74 8.69 -2.85 9.20
CA SER A 74 9.15 -1.83 10.16
C SER A 74 10.21 -0.90 9.58
N MET A 75 11.11 -1.44 8.75
CA MET A 75 12.16 -0.68 8.06
C MET A 75 12.52 -1.38 6.76
N ALA A 76 12.70 -0.64 5.67
CA ALA A 76 13.16 -1.18 4.38
C ALA A 76 14.43 -0.46 3.96
N ILE A 77 15.49 -1.19 3.55
CA ILE A 77 16.77 -0.57 3.15
C ILE A 77 16.77 -0.16 1.65
N GLU A 78 15.70 -0.49 0.91
CA GLU A 78 15.62 -0.38 -0.54
C GLU A 78 15.11 0.98 -1.06
N VAL A 79 15.44 1.30 -2.32
CA VAL A 79 14.91 2.45 -3.07
C VAL A 79 13.50 2.13 -3.59
N CYS A 80 12.53 2.06 -2.67
CA CYS A 80 11.12 1.85 -2.99
C CYS A 80 10.18 2.90 -2.35
N ASP A 81 10.74 3.88 -1.64
CA ASP A 81 9.98 4.96 -1.01
C ASP A 81 9.59 6.02 -2.04
N ALA A 82 8.28 6.24 -2.17
CA ALA A 82 7.71 7.29 -3.00
C ALA A 82 6.30 7.62 -2.49
N ASN A 83 5.87 8.86 -2.71
CA ASN A 83 4.52 9.29 -2.41
C ASN A 83 3.53 8.81 -3.48
N MET A 84 2.31 8.39 -3.10
CA MET A 84 1.25 7.93 -4.01
C MET A 84 0.96 8.87 -5.19
N VAL A 85 1.01 10.20 -5.02
CA VAL A 85 0.81 11.19 -6.09
C VAL A 85 2.01 11.20 -7.04
N TYR A 86 3.23 11.14 -6.50
CA TYR A 86 4.43 11.05 -7.33
C TYR A 86 4.46 9.74 -8.12
N VAL A 87 3.99 8.64 -7.52
CA VAL A 87 3.84 7.35 -8.22
C VAL A 87 2.80 7.44 -9.35
N GLU A 88 1.69 8.15 -9.14
CA GLU A 88 0.70 8.37 -10.21
C GLU A 88 1.30 9.20 -11.35
N ASP A 89 1.99 10.30 -11.04
CA ASP A 89 2.59 11.20 -12.03
C ASP A 89 3.71 10.53 -12.84
N HIS A 90 4.45 9.60 -12.24
CA HIS A 90 5.56 8.84 -12.84
C HIS A 90 5.23 7.36 -13.03
N LEU A 91 3.95 7.01 -13.18
CA LEU A 91 3.52 5.61 -13.22
C LEU A 91 4.10 4.87 -14.43
N ASP A 92 4.36 5.55 -15.54
CA ASP A 92 4.99 4.99 -16.73
C ASP A 92 6.43 4.54 -16.45
N GLU A 93 7.17 5.28 -15.63
CA GLU A 93 8.55 4.95 -15.23
C GLU A 93 8.62 3.85 -14.14
N ALA A 94 7.53 3.66 -13.39
CA ALA A 94 7.45 2.68 -12.31
C ALA A 94 7.72 1.25 -12.80
N GLY A 95 8.63 0.54 -12.15
CA GLY A 95 9.10 -0.79 -12.55
C GLY A 95 10.43 -0.79 -13.31
N GLY A 96 10.91 0.37 -13.75
CA GLY A 96 12.19 0.57 -14.41
C GLY A 96 13.23 1.19 -13.48
N ALA A 97 13.72 2.39 -13.85
CA ALA A 97 14.64 3.17 -13.00
C ALA A 97 13.93 3.74 -11.77
N PHE A 98 12.64 4.09 -11.91
CA PHE A 98 11.77 4.46 -10.82
C PHE A 98 11.06 3.20 -10.28
N LEU A 99 11.13 2.98 -8.97
CA LEU A 99 10.62 1.79 -8.28
C LEU A 99 11.03 0.48 -8.98
N PRO A 100 12.33 0.10 -8.92
CA PRO A 100 12.84 -1.07 -9.61
C PRO A 100 12.04 -2.34 -9.28
N GLY A 101 11.64 -3.08 -10.31
CA GLY A 101 10.81 -4.27 -10.15
C GLY A 101 9.36 -4.01 -9.69
N GLY A 102 8.95 -2.74 -9.62
CA GLY A 102 7.62 -2.30 -9.23
C GLY A 102 7.39 -2.33 -7.72
N HIS A 103 8.45 -2.44 -6.92
CA HIS A 103 8.37 -2.44 -5.46
C HIS A 103 8.06 -1.04 -4.97
N TRP A 104 6.97 -0.90 -4.20
CA TRP A 104 6.55 0.35 -3.60
C TRP A 104 6.39 0.16 -2.09
N CYS A 105 7.12 0.98 -1.34
CA CYS A 105 7.18 0.95 0.11
C CYS A 105 7.06 2.36 0.68
N PRO A 106 5.86 2.97 0.69
CA PRO A 106 5.67 4.30 1.26
C PRO A 106 6.01 4.31 2.76
N TRP A 107 7.16 4.89 3.13
CA TRP A 107 7.68 4.89 4.51
C TRP A 107 6.79 5.67 5.48
N ASP A 108 6.08 6.67 4.99
CA ASP A 108 5.15 7.46 5.80
C ASP A 108 3.71 6.91 5.75
N SER A 109 3.48 5.76 5.10
CA SER A 109 2.16 5.13 5.07
C SER A 109 1.67 4.74 6.45
N ARG A 110 0.39 5.02 6.70
CA ARG A 110 -0.32 4.63 7.92
C ARG A 110 -1.71 4.13 7.58
N LEU A 111 -2.03 2.91 8.01
CA LEU A 111 -3.40 2.41 7.93
C LEU A 111 -4.33 3.33 8.73
N SER A 112 -5.47 3.66 8.13
CA SER A 112 -6.47 4.55 8.70
C SER A 112 -7.73 3.81 9.12
N ARG A 113 -8.21 2.86 8.29
CA ARG A 113 -9.41 2.06 8.56
C ARG A 113 -9.53 0.84 7.64
N GLU A 114 -10.35 -0.11 8.05
CA GLU A 114 -10.89 -1.18 7.20
C GLU A 114 -12.07 -0.64 6.36
N VAL A 115 -12.12 -0.98 5.07
CA VAL A 115 -13.16 -0.58 4.12
C VAL A 115 -14.06 -1.79 3.86
N LYS A 116 -15.36 -1.64 4.10
CA LYS A 116 -16.39 -2.67 3.94
C LYS A 116 -17.16 -2.51 2.64
#